data_AF-A0A3B9YXC0-F1
#
_entry.id   AF-A0A3B9YXC0-F1
#
_cell.length_a   1.000
_cell.length_b   1.000
_cell.length_c   1.000
_cell.angle_alpha   90.00
_cell.angle_beta   90.00
_cell.angle_gamma   90.00
#
_symmetry.space_group_name_H-M   'P 1'
#
loop_
_entity.id
_entity.type
_entity.pdbx_description
1 polymer ?
#
loop_
_entity_poly.entity_id
_entity_poly.type
_entity_poly.pdbx_seq_one_letter_code
_entity_poly.pdbx_strand_id
1 'polypeptide(L)'
;MRKDHRPYWMWASMSGAARAYARHFVVPQFDSVGEGTLFTRPWGIEAIGPNMRLGRHVHINAAPGLNTKLCVWNAGERWGRLDIGDYVLISPGTQIISSISIEIGANTMIASQVYISDSDWHGTYDRLREAGQARPMVIGPNVWIGVKAIIGKGVHIGENSIIGAGSVVTRDVPANVIAAGNPAEVRRDLDPNGPYHRRAELFGEPDKLARFTEAVRREQLKANSTWGWLRSKIWPSVED
;
A
#
# COMPACT_ATOMS: atom_id res chain seq x y z
N MET A 1 18.92 -14.19 3.48
CA MET A 1 17.62 -14.61 4.02
C MET A 1 17.79 -15.99 4.64
N ARG A 2 17.27 -16.21 5.86
CA ARG A 2 17.21 -17.54 6.47
C ARG A 2 16.35 -18.48 5.62
N LYS A 3 16.60 -19.79 5.69
CA LYS A 3 15.98 -20.76 4.78
C LYS A 3 14.50 -20.88 5.11
N ASP A 4 13.64 -20.82 4.10
CA ASP A 4 12.22 -21.13 4.29
C ASP A 4 12.09 -22.65 4.29
N HIS A 5 11.83 -23.27 5.44
CA HIS A 5 11.72 -24.73 5.57
C HIS A 5 10.33 -25.27 5.22
N ARG A 6 9.34 -24.41 4.92
CA ARG A 6 7.98 -24.88 4.65
C ARG A 6 7.94 -25.75 3.38
N PRO A 7 7.24 -26.89 3.39
CA PRO A 7 6.96 -27.63 2.16
C PRO A 7 6.14 -26.79 1.18
N TYR A 8 6.30 -27.05 -0.11
CA TYR A 8 5.54 -26.35 -1.15
C TYR A 8 4.02 -26.44 -0.94
N TRP A 9 3.50 -27.62 -0.62
CA TRP A 9 2.06 -27.83 -0.41
C TRP A 9 1.52 -26.93 0.71
N MET A 10 2.29 -26.73 1.78
CA MET A 10 1.90 -25.87 2.90
C MET A 10 1.85 -24.40 2.45
N TRP A 11 2.87 -23.94 1.73
CA TRP A 11 2.86 -22.59 1.15
C TRP A 11 1.67 -22.38 0.20
N ALA A 12 1.39 -23.36 -0.67
CA ALA A 12 0.28 -23.31 -1.62
C ALA A 12 -1.08 -23.25 -0.90
N SER A 13 -1.30 -24.10 0.11
CA SER A 13 -2.51 -24.11 0.93
C SER A 13 -2.69 -22.82 1.71
N MET A 14 -1.63 -22.30 2.34
CA MET A 14 -1.68 -21.02 3.05
C MET A 14 -2.01 -19.85 2.11
N SER A 15 -1.44 -19.86 0.90
CA SER A 15 -1.71 -18.84 -0.12
C SER A 15 -3.14 -18.93 -0.64
N GLY A 16 -3.66 -20.15 -0.84
CA GLY A 16 -5.06 -20.40 -1.19
C GLY A 16 -6.02 -19.91 -0.10
N ALA A 17 -5.76 -20.25 1.17
CA ALA A 17 -6.54 -19.80 2.31
C ALA A 17 -6.52 -18.27 2.45
N ALA A 18 -5.36 -17.62 2.25
CA ALA A 18 -5.28 -16.16 2.25
C ALA A 18 -6.15 -15.55 1.12
N ARG A 19 -6.08 -16.08 -0.10
CA ARG A 19 -6.94 -15.59 -1.21
C ARG A 19 -8.42 -15.80 -0.91
N ALA A 20 -8.81 -16.93 -0.34
CA ALA A 20 -10.19 -17.20 0.05
C ALA A 20 -10.66 -16.21 1.15
N TYR A 21 -9.82 -15.98 2.17
CA TYR A 21 -10.09 -14.99 3.21
C TYR A 21 -10.26 -13.59 2.61
N ALA A 22 -9.35 -13.17 1.73
CA ALA A 22 -9.42 -11.85 1.09
C ALA A 22 -10.74 -11.69 0.31
N ARG A 23 -11.12 -12.68 -0.49
CA ARG A 23 -12.38 -12.66 -1.26
C ARG A 23 -13.62 -12.58 -0.38
N HIS A 24 -13.60 -13.25 0.77
CA HIS A 24 -14.77 -13.33 1.64
C HIS A 24 -14.88 -12.17 2.62
N PHE A 25 -13.77 -11.69 3.18
CA PHE A 25 -13.78 -10.69 4.26
C PHE A 25 -13.27 -9.31 3.85
N VAL A 26 -12.31 -9.23 2.92
CA VAL A 26 -11.63 -7.96 2.57
C VAL A 26 -12.27 -7.31 1.34
N VAL A 27 -12.45 -8.06 0.26
CA VAL A 27 -13.02 -7.54 -1.00
C VAL A 27 -14.41 -6.92 -0.81
N PRO A 28 -15.34 -7.50 -0.02
CA PRO A 28 -16.66 -6.89 0.20
C PRO A 28 -16.65 -5.55 0.95
N GLN A 29 -15.50 -5.14 1.51
CA GLN A 29 -15.36 -3.82 2.15
C GLN A 29 -15.09 -2.69 1.14
N PHE A 30 -14.94 -3.02 -0.14
CA PHE A 30 -14.71 -2.05 -1.21
C PHE A 30 -15.91 -2.04 -2.16
N ASP A 31 -16.24 -0.85 -2.68
CA ASP A 31 -17.29 -0.67 -3.68
C ASP A 31 -16.89 -1.30 -5.02
N SER A 32 -15.59 -1.29 -5.34
CA SER A 32 -15.04 -1.97 -6.49
C SER A 32 -13.59 -2.40 -6.27
N VAL A 33 -13.24 -3.56 -6.82
CA VAL A 33 -11.87 -4.09 -6.82
C VAL A 33 -11.52 -4.56 -8.22
N GLY A 34 -10.53 -3.93 -8.84
CA GLY A 34 -10.06 -4.30 -10.17
C GLY A 34 -9.36 -5.65 -10.20
N GLU A 35 -9.36 -6.26 -11.38
CA GLU A 35 -8.73 -7.56 -11.64
C GLU A 35 -7.25 -7.57 -11.26
N GLY A 36 -6.76 -8.73 -10.82
CA GLY A 36 -5.35 -8.92 -10.50
C GLY A 36 -4.89 -8.26 -9.20
N THR A 37 -5.81 -7.66 -8.43
CA THR A 37 -5.53 -7.13 -7.09
C THR A 37 -5.13 -8.24 -6.13
N LEU A 38 -4.05 -8.03 -5.38
CA LEU A 38 -3.49 -8.99 -4.43
C LEU A 38 -3.41 -8.39 -3.03
N PHE A 39 -3.84 -9.18 -2.06
CA PHE A 39 -3.79 -8.86 -0.64
C PHE A 39 -2.81 -9.80 0.06
N THR A 40 -1.70 -9.28 0.57
CA THR A 40 -0.75 -10.08 1.35
C THR A 40 -1.10 -10.01 2.82
N ARG A 41 -1.28 -11.17 3.47
CA ARG A 41 -1.80 -11.28 4.86
C ARG A 41 -3.10 -10.50 5.05
N PRO A 42 -4.18 -10.88 4.35
CA PRO A 42 -5.41 -10.10 4.28
C PRO A 42 -6.10 -9.89 5.63
N TRP A 43 -5.88 -10.74 6.63
CA TRP A 43 -6.36 -10.55 8.01
C TRP A 43 -5.68 -9.39 8.76
N GLY A 44 -4.64 -8.78 8.20
CA GLY A 44 -4.01 -7.55 8.70
C GLY A 44 -4.41 -6.31 7.90
N ILE A 45 -5.42 -6.40 7.05
CA ILE A 45 -5.92 -5.29 6.24
C ILE A 45 -7.25 -4.85 6.83
N GLU A 46 -7.32 -3.59 7.24
CA GLU A 46 -8.51 -2.97 7.81
C GLU A 46 -9.06 -1.99 6.77
N ALA A 47 -10.20 -2.33 6.19
CA ALA A 47 -10.93 -1.49 5.24
C ALA A 47 -12.25 -1.08 5.92
N ILE A 48 -12.45 0.22 6.18
CA ILE A 48 -13.55 0.72 7.01
C ILE A 48 -14.24 1.88 6.29
N GLY A 49 -15.57 1.80 6.16
CA GLY A 49 -16.39 2.81 5.52
C GLY A 49 -16.71 2.50 4.05
N PRO A 50 -17.62 3.26 3.42
CA PRO A 50 -18.01 3.10 2.02
C PRO A 50 -17.09 3.89 1.07
N ASN A 51 -17.41 3.90 -0.23
CA ASN A 51 -16.77 4.77 -1.24
C ASN A 51 -15.28 4.50 -1.44
N MET A 52 -14.86 3.24 -1.32
CA MET A 52 -13.49 2.82 -1.57
C MET A 52 -13.41 2.01 -2.86
N ARG A 53 -12.57 2.45 -3.80
CA ARG A 53 -12.41 1.82 -5.12
C ARG A 53 -10.95 1.52 -5.39
N LEU A 54 -10.68 0.29 -5.85
CA LEU A 54 -9.35 -0.16 -6.24
C LEU A 54 -9.32 -0.45 -7.74
N GLY A 55 -8.31 0.08 -8.42
CA GLY A 55 -7.99 -0.25 -9.81
C GLY A 55 -7.48 -1.68 -9.98
N ARG A 56 -6.96 -1.98 -11.17
CA ARG A 56 -6.38 -3.29 -11.52
C ARG A 56 -4.99 -3.46 -10.92
N HIS A 57 -4.61 -4.69 -10.59
CA HIS A 57 -3.25 -5.04 -10.14
C HIS A 57 -2.73 -4.22 -8.94
N VAL A 58 -3.65 -3.78 -8.07
CA VAL A 58 -3.30 -3.13 -6.80
C VAL A 58 -2.76 -4.17 -5.84
N HIS A 59 -1.64 -3.90 -5.18
CA HIS A 59 -1.06 -4.79 -4.18
C HIS A 59 -1.12 -4.12 -2.82
N ILE A 60 -1.89 -4.68 -1.89
CA ILE A 60 -2.02 -4.19 -0.52
C ILE A 60 -1.40 -5.21 0.42
N ASN A 61 -0.34 -4.80 1.09
CA ASN A 61 0.43 -5.69 1.95
C ASN A 61 0.23 -5.33 3.42
N ALA A 62 0.08 -6.34 4.26
CA ALA A 62 0.21 -6.24 5.71
C ALA A 62 1.33 -7.17 6.20
N ALA A 63 1.84 -6.89 7.41
CA ALA A 63 2.84 -7.71 8.08
C ALA A 63 2.49 -7.87 9.57
N PRO A 64 3.03 -8.88 10.27
CA PRO A 64 2.83 -8.99 11.73
C PRO A 64 3.21 -7.70 12.45
N GLY A 65 2.27 -7.12 13.21
CA GLY A 65 2.46 -5.85 13.91
C GLY A 65 2.38 -4.59 13.02
N LEU A 66 2.15 -4.74 11.72
CA LEU A 66 2.04 -3.65 10.74
C LEU A 66 0.81 -3.87 9.87
N ASN A 67 -0.36 -3.64 10.47
CA ASN A 67 -1.64 -3.66 9.76
C ASN A 67 -1.72 -2.47 8.82
N THR A 68 -2.34 -2.68 7.66
CA THR A 68 -2.58 -1.62 6.68
C THR A 68 -4.02 -1.19 6.77
N LYS A 69 -4.26 0.11 6.94
CA LYS A 69 -5.58 0.68 7.20
C LYS A 69 -6.01 1.60 6.08
N LEU A 70 -7.18 1.34 5.53
CA LEU A 70 -7.88 2.17 4.55
C LEU A 70 -9.22 2.54 5.16
N CYS A 71 -9.41 3.81 5.48
CA CYS A 71 -10.59 4.27 6.19
C CYS A 71 -11.22 5.43 5.46
N VAL A 72 -12.52 5.36 5.26
CA VAL A 72 -13.35 6.47 4.84
C VAL A 72 -14.30 6.78 5.98
N TRP A 73 -14.21 7.99 6.50
CA TRP A 73 -15.06 8.51 7.56
C TRP A 73 -16.09 9.47 6.99
N ASN A 74 -17.22 9.55 7.69
CA ASN A 74 -18.16 10.64 7.51
C ASN A 74 -17.73 11.77 8.44
N ALA A 75 -17.43 12.95 7.89
CA ALA A 75 -17.05 14.15 8.64
C ALA A 75 -17.98 15.33 8.30
N GLY A 76 -19.28 15.06 8.24
CA GLY A 76 -20.33 16.06 7.97
C GLY A 76 -21.59 15.43 7.39
N GLU A 77 -22.09 16.02 6.29
CA GLU A 77 -23.34 15.58 5.64
C GLU A 77 -23.14 14.39 4.69
N ARG A 78 -21.89 14.06 4.32
CA ARG A 78 -21.57 12.98 3.38
C ARG A 78 -20.30 12.23 3.76
N TRP A 79 -20.27 10.96 3.41
CA TRP A 79 -19.06 10.13 3.46
C TRP A 79 -17.97 10.68 2.54
N GLY A 80 -16.70 10.55 2.96
CA GLY A 80 -15.55 10.76 2.08
C GLY A 80 -15.45 9.73 0.96
N ARG A 81 -14.33 9.72 0.23
CA ARG A 81 -14.03 8.72 -0.80
C ARG A 81 -12.53 8.42 -0.88
N LEU A 82 -12.20 7.20 -1.28
CA LEU A 82 -10.83 6.79 -1.56
C LEU A 82 -10.78 6.06 -2.90
N ASP A 83 -10.11 6.68 -3.86
CA ASP A 83 -9.91 6.12 -5.20
C ASP A 83 -8.43 5.78 -5.40
N ILE A 84 -8.13 4.50 -5.60
CA ILE A 84 -6.77 3.99 -5.82
C ILE A 84 -6.66 3.47 -7.25
N GLY A 85 -5.75 4.05 -8.04
CA GLY A 85 -5.55 3.72 -9.45
C GLY A 85 -4.88 2.36 -9.69
N ASP A 86 -4.72 2.03 -10.97
CA ASP A 86 -4.12 0.76 -11.41
C ASP A 86 -2.66 0.63 -10.98
N TYR A 87 -2.22 -0.61 -10.71
CA TYR A 87 -0.83 -0.96 -10.41
C TYR A 87 -0.23 -0.28 -9.19
N VAL A 88 -1.05 0.23 -8.26
CA VAL A 88 -0.55 0.83 -7.02
C VAL A 88 0.00 -0.24 -6.07
N LEU A 89 1.11 0.07 -5.40
CA LEU A 89 1.66 -0.75 -4.31
C LEU A 89 1.50 -0.03 -2.97
N ILE A 90 0.87 -0.69 -2.00
CA ILE A 90 0.76 -0.25 -0.62
C ILE A 90 1.51 -1.23 0.27
N SER A 91 2.58 -0.75 0.90
CA SER A 91 3.43 -1.55 1.79
C SER A 91 2.87 -1.61 3.22
N PRO A 92 3.32 -2.58 4.06
CA PRO A 92 2.77 -2.81 5.39
C PRO A 92 2.80 -1.60 6.33
N GLY A 93 1.76 -1.48 7.16
CA GLY A 93 1.68 -0.45 8.20
C GLY A 93 1.15 0.90 7.70
N THR A 94 0.86 1.02 6.40
CA THR A 94 0.37 2.26 5.81
C THR A 94 -1.07 2.54 6.24
N GLN A 95 -1.37 3.81 6.48
CA GLN A 95 -2.68 4.30 6.89
C GLN A 95 -3.13 5.39 5.93
N ILE A 96 -4.28 5.19 5.30
CA ILE A 96 -4.91 6.15 4.40
C ILE A 96 -6.31 6.41 4.94
N ILE A 97 -6.56 7.65 5.37
CA ILE A 97 -7.77 8.02 6.10
C ILE A 97 -8.41 9.21 5.40
N SER A 98 -9.54 8.99 4.73
CA SER A 98 -10.29 10.03 4.03
C SER A 98 -11.52 10.46 4.80
N SER A 99 -11.75 11.77 4.80
CA SER A 99 -12.90 12.49 5.32
C SER A 99 -13.69 13.18 4.20
N ILE A 100 -13.04 13.52 3.08
CA ILE A 100 -13.69 14.10 1.90
C ILE A 100 -13.31 13.39 0.59
N SER A 101 -12.03 13.32 0.24
CA SER A 101 -11.55 12.70 -1.00
C SER A 101 -10.03 12.55 -0.99
N ILE A 102 -9.56 11.31 -1.16
CA ILE A 102 -8.16 11.00 -1.46
C ILE A 102 -8.11 10.23 -2.79
N GLU A 103 -7.36 10.76 -3.75
CA GLU A 103 -7.14 10.13 -5.05
C GLU A 103 -5.67 9.76 -5.21
N ILE A 104 -5.39 8.49 -5.55
CA ILE A 104 -4.04 7.97 -5.74
C ILE A 104 -3.90 7.48 -7.17
N GLY A 105 -3.02 8.13 -7.93
CA GLY A 105 -2.76 7.85 -9.33
C GLY A 105 -2.13 6.48 -9.57
N ALA A 106 -2.30 5.98 -10.79
CA ALA A 106 -1.78 4.68 -11.20
C ALA A 106 -0.25 4.60 -11.08
N ASN A 107 0.28 3.40 -10.86
CA ASN A 107 1.72 3.09 -10.71
C ASN A 107 2.39 3.66 -9.46
N THR A 108 1.66 4.38 -8.61
CA THR A 108 2.21 4.95 -7.38
C THR A 108 2.65 3.83 -6.42
N MET A 109 3.81 4.05 -5.80
CA MET A 109 4.41 3.11 -4.85
C MET A 109 4.54 3.77 -3.48
N ILE A 110 3.87 3.17 -2.50
CA ILE A 110 3.79 3.67 -1.13
C ILE A 110 4.57 2.71 -0.23
N ALA A 111 5.67 3.20 0.32
CA ALA A 111 6.51 2.45 1.25
C ALA A 111 5.80 2.24 2.60
N SER A 112 6.44 1.47 3.48
CA SER A 112 5.82 1.03 4.74
C SER A 112 5.55 2.20 5.68
N GLN A 113 4.52 2.06 6.51
CA GLN A 113 4.19 2.99 7.60
C GLN A 113 3.96 4.45 7.15
N VAL A 114 3.53 4.65 5.90
CA VAL A 114 3.13 5.98 5.42
C VAL A 114 1.77 6.35 6.01
N TYR A 115 1.60 7.63 6.36
CA TYR A 115 0.32 8.17 6.82
C TYR A 115 -0.19 9.22 5.82
N ILE A 116 -1.43 9.07 5.36
CA ILE A 116 -2.09 9.98 4.41
C ILE A 116 -3.46 10.34 4.97
N SER A 117 -3.73 11.63 5.15
CA SER A 117 -5.00 12.11 5.70
C SER A 117 -5.41 13.45 5.10
N ASP A 118 -6.63 13.51 4.58
CA ASP A 118 -7.25 14.72 4.01
C ASP A 118 -7.93 15.61 5.08
N SER A 119 -7.79 15.26 6.36
CA SER A 119 -8.32 16.01 7.51
C SER A 119 -7.33 16.08 8.67
N ASP A 120 -7.52 17.10 9.52
CA ASP A 120 -6.84 17.24 10.82
C ASP A 120 -7.63 16.57 11.96
N TRP A 121 -8.83 16.04 11.66
CA TRP A 121 -9.78 15.35 12.55
C TRP A 121 -10.41 16.21 13.65
N HIS A 122 -9.63 17.05 14.34
CA HIS A 122 -10.10 17.92 15.42
C HIS A 122 -9.74 19.39 15.18
N GLY A 123 -10.61 20.29 15.64
CA GLY A 123 -10.32 21.72 15.62
C GLY A 123 -9.16 22.11 16.53
N THR A 124 -8.47 23.21 16.19
CA THR A 124 -7.34 23.74 16.98
C THR A 124 -7.74 24.13 18.40
N TYR A 125 -8.90 24.78 18.54
CA TYR A 125 -9.42 25.27 19.81
C TYR A 125 -10.56 24.39 20.35
N ASP A 126 -11.50 24.02 19.49
CA ASP A 126 -12.59 23.10 19.82
C ASP A 126 -12.28 21.71 19.29
N ARG A 127 -11.84 20.82 20.18
CA ARG A 127 -11.52 19.42 19.86
C ARG A 127 -12.74 18.50 19.85
N LEU A 128 -13.89 18.99 20.32
CA LEU A 128 -15.14 18.22 20.38
C LEU A 128 -15.90 18.26 19.06
N ARG A 129 -15.59 19.26 18.22
CA ARG A 129 -16.11 19.35 16.85
C ARG A 129 -15.10 18.80 15.85
N GLU A 130 -15.63 18.22 14.78
CA GLU A 130 -14.84 17.84 13.62
C GLU A 130 -14.10 19.07 13.08
N ALA A 131 -12.83 18.87 12.70
CA ALA A 131 -12.06 19.92 12.05
C ALA A 131 -12.80 20.39 10.79
N GLY A 132 -13.35 21.61 10.81
CA GLY A 132 -14.18 22.15 9.72
C GLY A 132 -13.48 22.40 8.38
N GLN A 133 -12.29 21.84 8.14
CA GLN A 133 -11.58 22.02 6.87
C GLN A 133 -10.81 20.75 6.49
N ALA A 134 -11.50 19.63 6.28
CA ALA A 134 -10.97 18.58 5.41
C ALA A 134 -10.74 19.19 4.01
N ARG A 135 -9.63 18.82 3.35
CA ARG A 135 -9.26 19.34 2.04
C ARG A 135 -8.86 18.18 1.14
N PRO A 136 -9.49 18.03 -0.05
CA PRO A 136 -9.19 16.95 -0.99
C PRO A 136 -7.70 16.82 -1.28
N MET A 137 -7.25 15.59 -1.51
CA MET A 137 -5.86 15.29 -1.83
C MET A 137 -5.76 14.51 -3.14
N VAL A 138 -4.72 14.82 -3.91
CA VAL A 138 -4.42 14.13 -5.16
C VAL A 138 -2.96 13.74 -5.17
N ILE A 139 -2.68 12.46 -5.27
CA ILE A 139 -1.34 11.93 -5.52
C ILE A 139 -1.30 11.52 -6.97
N GLY A 140 -0.47 12.18 -7.78
CA GLY A 140 -0.33 11.92 -9.21
C GLY A 140 0.16 10.50 -9.51
N PRO A 141 0.13 10.10 -10.79
CA PRO A 141 0.63 8.80 -11.21
C PRO A 141 2.15 8.68 -10.99
N ASN A 142 2.60 7.45 -10.79
CA ASN A 142 4.03 7.09 -10.71
C ASN A 142 4.80 7.81 -9.59
N VAL A 143 4.11 8.26 -8.54
CA VAL A 143 4.74 8.87 -7.36
C VAL A 143 5.37 7.78 -6.51
N TRP A 144 6.54 8.07 -5.92
CA TRP A 144 7.14 7.22 -4.89
C TRP A 144 7.11 7.91 -3.53
N ILE A 145 6.38 7.33 -2.58
CA ILE A 145 6.31 7.83 -1.19
C ILE A 145 7.22 6.99 -0.30
N GLY A 146 8.24 7.62 0.26
CA GLY A 146 9.23 7.01 1.13
C GLY A 146 8.68 6.54 2.47
N VAL A 147 9.38 5.59 3.09
CA VAL A 147 8.99 4.96 4.35
C VAL A 147 8.71 5.99 5.44
N LYS A 148 7.64 5.83 6.22
CA LYS A 148 7.24 6.75 7.30
C LYS A 148 6.98 8.20 6.89
N ALA A 149 6.75 8.49 5.61
CA ALA A 149 6.30 9.83 5.22
C ALA A 149 4.86 10.10 5.71
N ILE A 150 4.58 11.36 6.01
CA ILE A 150 3.29 11.89 6.44
C ILE A 150 2.82 12.87 5.37
N ILE A 151 1.66 12.63 4.77
CA ILE A 151 1.05 13.53 3.79
C ILE A 151 -0.20 14.16 4.43
N GLY A 152 -0.15 15.47 4.62
CA GLY A 152 -1.21 16.24 5.25
C GLY A 152 -2.31 16.67 4.29
N LYS A 153 -3.40 17.18 4.87
CA LYS A 153 -4.62 17.54 4.13
C LYS A 153 -4.40 18.58 3.04
N GLY A 154 -5.14 18.45 1.94
CA GLY A 154 -5.14 19.44 0.86
C GLY A 154 -3.89 19.44 0.00
N VAL A 155 -3.00 18.45 0.15
CA VAL A 155 -1.76 18.36 -0.63
C VAL A 155 -2.02 17.68 -1.97
N HIS A 156 -1.51 18.28 -3.03
CA HIS A 156 -1.36 17.68 -4.35
C HIS A 156 0.11 17.32 -4.60
N ILE A 157 0.39 16.06 -4.98
CA ILE A 157 1.72 15.60 -5.35
C ILE A 157 1.73 15.33 -6.86
N GLY A 158 2.54 16.07 -7.60
CA GLY A 158 2.67 15.93 -9.04
C GLY A 158 3.26 14.57 -9.44
N GLU A 159 2.99 14.17 -10.68
CA GLU A 159 3.44 12.89 -11.23
C GLU A 159 4.95 12.70 -11.18
N ASN A 160 5.38 11.44 -11.14
CA ASN A 160 6.78 11.01 -11.10
C ASN A 160 7.60 11.52 -9.89
N SER A 161 7.01 12.31 -9.00
CA SER A 161 7.72 12.89 -7.88
C SER A 161 8.02 11.86 -6.79
N ILE A 162 9.09 12.15 -6.05
CA ILE A 162 9.58 11.30 -4.97
C ILE A 162 9.49 12.06 -3.66
N ILE A 163 8.83 11.46 -2.67
CA ILE A 163 8.81 11.95 -1.29
C ILE A 163 9.84 11.16 -0.48
N GLY A 164 10.82 11.85 0.09
CA GLY A 164 11.85 11.25 0.92
C GLY A 164 11.29 10.55 2.17
N ALA A 165 12.01 9.54 2.65
CA ALA A 165 11.64 8.84 3.88
C ALA A 165 11.49 9.79 5.08
N GLY A 166 10.48 9.56 5.91
CA GLY A 166 10.21 10.35 7.13
C GLY A 166 9.78 11.80 6.87
N SER A 167 9.47 12.17 5.63
CA SER A 167 9.10 13.55 5.29
C SER A 167 7.68 13.89 5.75
N VAL A 168 7.44 15.16 6.08
CA VAL A 168 6.10 15.68 6.40
C VAL A 168 5.69 16.67 5.32
N VAL A 169 4.78 16.26 4.44
CA VAL A 169 4.32 17.06 3.31
C VAL A 169 3.09 17.85 3.74
N THR A 170 3.23 19.17 3.80
CA THR A 170 2.18 20.10 4.24
C THR A 170 1.71 21.06 3.14
N ARG A 171 2.35 21.02 1.98
CA ARG A 171 2.10 21.84 0.80
C ARG A 171 2.26 21.01 -0.46
N ASP A 172 1.71 21.49 -1.56
CA ASP A 172 1.81 20.83 -2.85
C ASP A 172 3.26 20.61 -3.27
N VAL A 173 3.48 19.48 -3.94
CA VAL A 173 4.75 19.07 -4.51
C VAL A 173 4.59 19.08 -6.04
N PRO A 174 5.39 19.86 -6.78
CA PRO A 174 5.35 19.85 -8.25
C PRO A 174 5.58 18.46 -8.84
N ALA A 175 5.29 18.27 -10.13
CA ALA A 175 5.65 17.06 -10.86
C ALA A 175 7.17 16.99 -11.10
N ASN A 176 7.69 15.78 -11.26
CA ASN A 176 9.10 15.52 -11.59
C ASN A 176 10.09 16.15 -10.60
N VAL A 177 9.84 16.04 -9.29
CA VAL A 177 10.79 16.52 -8.27
C VAL A 177 11.03 15.49 -7.18
N ILE A 178 12.13 15.65 -6.46
CA ILE A 178 12.34 15.01 -5.16
C ILE A 178 12.07 16.04 -4.08
N ALA A 179 11.09 15.78 -3.21
CA ALA A 179 10.81 16.58 -2.02
C ALA A 179 11.15 15.77 -0.75
N ALA A 180 11.81 16.41 0.22
CA ALA A 180 12.16 15.76 1.48
C ALA A 180 12.30 16.74 2.65
N GLY A 181 12.05 16.25 3.87
CA GLY A 181 12.20 16.99 5.12
C GLY A 181 10.91 17.13 5.92
N ASN A 182 10.97 17.86 7.04
CA ASN A 182 9.83 18.21 7.87
C ASN A 182 9.88 19.70 8.23
N PRO A 183 9.12 20.58 7.54
CA PRO A 183 8.27 20.26 6.39
C PRO A 183 9.09 19.84 5.16
N ALA A 184 8.46 19.10 4.26
CA ALA A 184 9.08 18.67 3.01
C ALA A 184 9.27 19.86 2.07
N GLU A 185 10.45 19.97 1.50
CA GLU A 185 10.79 20.99 0.49
C GLU A 185 11.38 20.30 -0.73
N VAL A 186 11.23 20.91 -1.91
CA VAL A 186 11.90 20.44 -3.12
C VAL A 186 13.41 20.48 -2.89
N ARG A 187 14.05 19.32 -3.05
CA ARG A 187 15.51 19.15 -2.93
C ARG A 187 16.20 19.05 -4.28
N ARG A 188 15.48 18.56 -5.30
CA ARG A 188 16.04 18.32 -6.63
C ARG A 188 14.93 18.19 -7.67
N ASP A 189 15.13 18.79 -8.83
CA ASP A 189 14.32 18.52 -10.02
C ASP A 189 14.78 17.21 -10.70
N LEU A 190 13.82 16.44 -11.17
CA LEU A 190 14.04 15.31 -12.07
C LEU A 190 13.86 15.81 -13.51
N ASP A 191 14.56 15.17 -14.44
CA ASP A 191 14.35 15.44 -15.87
C ASP A 191 12.93 15.01 -16.27
N PRO A 192 12.05 15.94 -16.72
CA PRO A 192 10.70 15.59 -17.17
C PRO A 192 10.68 14.60 -18.36
N ASN A 193 11.77 14.56 -19.14
CA ASN A 193 11.94 13.63 -20.26
C ASN A 193 12.78 12.40 -19.90
N GLY A 194 13.04 12.20 -18.60
CA GLY A 194 13.82 11.07 -18.11
C GLY A 194 13.14 9.72 -18.38
N PRO A 195 13.89 8.60 -18.29
CA PRO A 195 13.37 7.26 -18.52
C PRO A 195 12.52 6.79 -17.33
N TYR A 196 11.30 7.31 -17.21
CA TYR A 196 10.35 6.89 -16.18
C TYR A 196 9.79 5.51 -16.45
N HIS A 197 10.25 4.52 -15.68
CA HIS A 197 9.63 3.21 -15.63
C HIS A 197 8.37 3.24 -14.77
N ARG A 198 7.32 2.58 -15.25
CA ARG A 198 6.05 2.44 -14.55
C ARG A 198 5.92 1.04 -13.96
N ARG A 199 5.28 0.95 -12.80
CA ARG A 199 5.02 -0.35 -12.17
C ARG A 199 4.23 -1.32 -13.06
N ALA A 200 3.36 -0.82 -13.93
CA ALA A 200 2.64 -1.61 -14.94
C ALA A 200 3.56 -2.44 -15.85
N GLU A 201 4.79 -2.01 -16.11
CA GLU A 201 5.76 -2.74 -16.93
C GLU A 201 6.12 -4.11 -16.33
N LEU A 202 6.05 -4.26 -15.00
CA LEU A 202 6.20 -5.56 -14.33
C LEU A 202 5.11 -6.57 -14.70
N PHE A 203 3.98 -6.08 -15.22
CA PHE A 203 2.80 -6.85 -15.59
C PHE A 203 2.61 -6.94 -17.11
N GLY A 204 3.57 -6.47 -17.92
CA GLY A 204 3.51 -6.64 -19.38
C GLY A 204 3.39 -8.11 -19.82
N GLU A 205 3.82 -9.03 -18.96
CA GLU A 205 3.56 -10.47 -19.07
C GLU A 205 3.06 -11.00 -17.71
N PRO A 206 1.79 -10.77 -17.32
CA PRO A 206 1.26 -11.10 -15.98
C PRO A 206 1.48 -12.58 -15.65
N ASP A 207 1.30 -13.37 -16.70
CA ASP A 207 1.46 -14.79 -16.78
C ASP A 207 2.92 -15.24 -16.62
N LYS A 208 3.92 -14.46 -17.02
CA LYS A 208 5.32 -14.79 -16.77
C LYS A 208 5.74 -14.42 -15.35
N LEU A 209 5.33 -13.28 -14.79
CA LEU A 209 5.73 -12.92 -13.42
C LEU A 209 5.10 -13.86 -12.37
N ALA A 210 3.80 -14.16 -12.50
CA ALA A 210 3.14 -15.10 -11.62
C ALA A 210 3.72 -16.52 -11.76
N ARG A 211 3.89 -17.03 -12.99
CA ARG A 211 4.51 -18.34 -13.24
C ARG A 211 5.97 -18.39 -12.81
N PHE A 212 6.74 -17.33 -13.00
CA PHE A 212 8.12 -17.23 -12.56
C PHE A 212 8.21 -17.25 -11.04
N THR A 213 7.39 -16.44 -10.34
CA THR A 213 7.37 -16.41 -8.87
C THR A 213 6.97 -17.76 -8.29
N GLU A 214 5.96 -18.41 -8.89
CA GLU A 214 5.51 -19.74 -8.47
C GLU A 214 6.53 -20.83 -8.81
N ALA A 215 7.17 -20.79 -9.99
CA ALA A 215 8.23 -21.72 -10.37
C ALA A 215 9.47 -21.59 -9.48
N VAL A 216 9.90 -20.37 -9.20
CA VAL A 216 10.99 -20.08 -8.26
C VAL A 216 10.62 -20.59 -6.87
N ARG A 217 9.39 -20.32 -6.39
CA ARG A 217 8.90 -20.87 -5.11
C ARG A 217 8.88 -22.38 -5.10
N ARG A 218 8.43 -23.01 -6.17
CA ARG A 218 8.36 -24.46 -6.31
C ARG A 218 9.74 -25.08 -6.24
N GLU A 219 10.73 -24.49 -6.91
CA GLU A 219 12.11 -24.97 -6.88
C GLU A 219 12.77 -24.70 -5.52
N GLN A 220 12.61 -23.51 -4.93
CA GLN A 220 13.14 -23.16 -3.61
C GLN A 220 12.62 -24.08 -2.49
N LEU A 221 11.34 -24.45 -2.55
CA LEU A 221 10.69 -25.27 -1.53
C LEU A 221 10.68 -26.77 -1.88
N LYS A 222 11.24 -27.18 -3.03
CA LYS A 222 11.21 -28.56 -3.53
C LYS A 222 11.89 -29.56 -2.61
N ALA A 223 13.00 -29.15 -2.01
CA ALA A 223 13.79 -29.98 -1.10
C ALA A 223 13.25 -30.00 0.33
N ASN A 224 12.18 -29.25 0.62
CA ASN A 224 11.63 -29.16 1.97
C ASN A 224 10.64 -30.30 2.25
N SER A 225 10.67 -30.79 3.49
CA SER A 225 9.76 -31.81 4.00
C SER A 225 9.00 -31.30 5.22
N THR A 226 7.82 -31.88 5.48
CA THR A 226 7.00 -31.52 6.66
C THR A 226 7.77 -31.76 7.96
N TRP A 227 8.57 -32.83 8.01
CA TRP A 227 9.45 -33.11 9.14
C TRP A 227 10.56 -32.08 9.30
N GLY A 228 11.21 -31.69 8.20
CA GLY A 228 12.24 -30.64 8.22
C GLY A 228 11.70 -29.29 8.73
N TRP A 229 10.47 -28.95 8.36
CA TRP A 229 9.77 -27.77 8.87
C TRP A 229 9.40 -27.89 10.36
N LEU A 230 8.84 -29.02 10.80
CA LEU A 230 8.52 -29.24 12.22
C LEU A 230 9.77 -29.17 13.09
N ARG A 231 10.86 -29.83 12.65
CA ARG A 231 12.17 -29.78 13.30
C ARG A 231 12.65 -28.33 13.45
N SER A 232 12.59 -27.53 12.37
CA SER A 232 13.04 -26.13 12.41
C SER A 232 12.18 -25.24 13.31
N LYS A 233 10.96 -25.67 13.68
CA LYS A 233 10.09 -24.95 14.62
C LYS A 233 10.28 -25.37 16.08
N ILE A 234 10.55 -26.65 16.32
CA ILE A 234 10.71 -27.19 17.68
C ILE A 234 12.16 -27.09 18.15
N TRP A 235 13.13 -27.33 17.28
CA TRP A 235 14.57 -27.26 17.54
C TRP A 235 15.30 -26.42 16.47
N PRO A 236 15.17 -25.08 16.51
CA PRO A 236 15.84 -24.20 15.57
C PRO A 236 17.36 -24.25 15.73
N SER A 237 18.09 -24.21 14.61
CA SER A 237 19.55 -24.13 14.54
C SER A 237 20.02 -22.88 13.80
N VAL A 238 21.32 -22.63 13.79
CA VAL A 238 21.93 -21.47 13.10
C VAL A 238 21.75 -21.55 11.58
N GLU A 239 21.57 -22.75 11.03
CA GLU A 239 21.36 -23.01 9.61
C GLU A 239 19.89 -22.83 9.16
N ASP A 240 18.94 -22.67 10.11
CA ASP A 240 17.51 -22.48 9.85
C ASP A 240 17.11 -20.98 9.70
#